data_AF-A0A3A6Q956-F1
#
_entry.id   AF-A0A3A6Q956-F1
#
_cell.length_a   1.000
_cell.length_b   1.000
_cell.length_c   1.000
_cell.angle_alpha   90.00
_cell.angle_beta   90.00
_cell.angle_gamma   90.00
#
_symmetry.space_group_name_H-M   'P 1'
#
loop_
_entity.id
_entity.type
_entity.pdbx_description
1 polymer ?
#
loop_
_entity_poly.entity_id
_entity_poly.type
_entity_poly.pdbx_seq_one_letter_code
_entity_poly.pdbx_strand_id
1 'polypeptide(L)'
;MSILRCADVDGGGFQPGLKFVRRAIDGTYNLTAYGDVGGGAAVVTTPVEFTVDSTTPLSATVKPDTVDVGTTTPVTVTVTEAGSTQPVPNATVTRIDTVTTIPVNSSGRAVVRLSPTETGSVTLDITAPGYGLVIKNVTVVSGDSAVDRFDSDNNGIGRDDTINAIVAYNNDSEIGGHPVDRDAAVAVIKAYKDR
;
A
#
# COMPACT_ATOMS: atom_id res chain seq x y z
N MET A 1 -31.13 -2.06 10.63
CA MET A 1 -32.08 -2.22 9.51
C MET A 1 -32.15 -0.90 8.74
N SER A 2 -31.52 -0.84 7.57
CA SER A 2 -31.56 0.32 6.68
C SER A 2 -32.83 0.22 5.82
N ILE A 3 -33.64 1.29 5.76
CA ILE A 3 -34.88 1.31 4.97
C ILE A 3 -34.59 2.12 3.71
N LEU A 4 -34.75 1.50 2.53
CA LEU A 4 -34.82 2.18 1.24
C LEU A 4 -36.26 2.65 1.03
N ARG A 5 -36.46 3.90 0.61
CA ARG A 5 -37.76 4.38 0.11
C ARG A 5 -37.57 4.89 -1.32
N CYS A 6 -38.57 4.67 -2.16
CA CYS A 6 -38.71 5.46 -3.38
C CYS A 6 -39.03 6.90 -2.97
N ALA A 7 -38.34 7.86 -3.57
CA ALA A 7 -38.69 9.26 -3.45
C ALA A 7 -39.09 9.77 -4.83
N ASP A 8 -40.20 10.49 -4.90
CA ASP A 8 -40.51 11.33 -6.04
C ASP A 8 -39.49 12.49 -6.03
N VAL A 9 -38.74 12.65 -7.12
CA VAL A 9 -37.81 13.76 -7.26
C VAL A 9 -38.58 14.82 -8.03
N ASP A 10 -39.24 15.72 -7.30
CA ASP A 10 -40.15 16.70 -7.88
C ASP A 10 -39.49 17.50 -9.02
N GLY A 11 -40.10 17.44 -10.21
CA GLY A 11 -39.86 18.39 -11.30
C GLY A 11 -39.51 17.77 -12.65
N GLY A 12 -40.52 17.32 -13.41
CA GLY A 12 -40.45 17.28 -14.88
C GLY A 12 -39.90 16.00 -15.51
N GLY A 13 -40.47 14.85 -15.18
CA GLY A 13 -40.18 13.56 -15.83
C GLY A 13 -39.89 12.49 -14.78
N PHE A 14 -40.60 11.36 -14.83
CA PHE A 14 -40.50 10.30 -13.84
C PHE A 14 -39.10 9.68 -13.86
N GLN A 15 -38.20 10.12 -12.98
CA GLN A 15 -36.93 9.47 -12.70
C GLN A 15 -37.04 8.79 -11.32
N PRO A 16 -37.40 7.50 -11.25
CA PRO A 16 -37.48 6.82 -9.96
C PRO A 16 -36.07 6.72 -9.35
N GLY A 17 -35.80 7.53 -8.33
CA GLY A 17 -34.58 7.49 -7.55
C GLY A 17 -34.79 6.68 -6.26
N LEU A 18 -33.81 5.85 -5.91
CA LEU A 18 -33.76 5.19 -4.62
C LEU A 18 -32.83 5.97 -3.69
N LYS A 19 -33.32 6.28 -2.49
CA LYS A 19 -32.53 6.94 -1.45
C LYS A 19 -32.61 6.16 -0.16
N PHE A 20 -31.47 6.05 0.53
CA PHE A 20 -31.45 5.57 1.90
C PHE A 20 -32.09 6.61 2.83
N VAL A 21 -33.08 6.20 3.62
CA VAL A 21 -33.80 7.09 4.56
C VAL A 21 -33.01 7.31 5.85
N ARG A 22 -31.94 6.55 6.05
CA ARG A 22 -30.99 6.64 7.16
C ARG A 22 -29.59 6.36 6.62
N ARG A 23 -28.54 6.74 7.35
CA ARG A 23 -27.16 6.37 6.97
C ARG A 23 -27.09 4.86 6.72
N ALA A 24 -26.67 4.47 5.53
CA ALA A 24 -26.45 3.07 5.20
C ALA A 24 -25.27 2.54 6.04
N ILE A 25 -25.40 1.31 6.51
CA ILE A 25 -24.34 0.59 7.23
C ILE A 25 -23.48 -0.11 6.19
N ASP A 26 -22.20 -0.30 6.47
CA ASP A 26 -21.30 -1.06 5.60
C ASP A 26 -21.87 -2.44 5.29
N GLY A 27 -21.77 -2.83 4.02
CA GLY A 27 -22.16 -4.16 3.59
C GLY A 27 -22.74 -4.21 2.18
N THR A 28 -23.07 -5.43 1.78
CA THR A 28 -23.66 -5.76 0.49
C THR A 28 -25.17 -5.73 0.59
N TYR A 29 -25.80 -5.01 -0.35
CA TYR A 29 -27.24 -4.87 -0.45
C TYR A 29 -27.72 -5.45 -1.78
N ASN A 30 -28.83 -6.19 -1.71
CA ASN A 30 -29.52 -6.71 -2.89
C ASN A 30 -30.78 -5.89 -3.14
N LEU A 31 -30.87 -5.28 -4.31
CA LEU A 31 -32.07 -4.61 -4.78
C LEU A 31 -32.80 -5.51 -5.78
N THR A 32 -34.01 -5.93 -5.43
CA THR A 32 -34.93 -6.62 -6.34
C THR A 32 -36.08 -5.69 -6.66
N ALA A 33 -36.27 -5.36 -7.93
CA ALA A 33 -37.43 -4.61 -8.38
C ALA A 33 -38.53 -5.59 -8.82
N TYR A 34 -39.77 -5.26 -8.46
CA TYR A 34 -40.97 -5.97 -8.90
C TYR A 34 -41.75 -5.01 -9.79
N GLY A 35 -41.95 -5.39 -11.05
CA GLY A 35 -42.85 -4.68 -11.97
C GLY A 35 -44.17 -5.43 -12.07
N ASP A 36 -45.29 -4.77 -11.80
CA ASP A 36 -46.62 -5.30 -12.14
C ASP A 36 -46.91 -4.97 -13.62
N VAL A 37 -46.85 -5.99 -14.48
CA VAL A 37 -47.36 -5.89 -15.85
C VAL A 37 -48.82 -6.28 -15.79
N GLY A 38 -49.71 -5.28 -15.88
CA GLY A 38 -51.15 -5.40 -15.71
C GLY A 38 -51.72 -6.73 -16.22
N GLY A 39 -52.18 -7.56 -15.28
CA GLY A 39 -52.58 -8.95 -15.53
C GLY A 39 -52.16 -9.95 -14.45
N GLY A 40 -51.40 -9.53 -13.42
CA GLY A 40 -51.14 -10.34 -12.23
C GLY A 40 -49.83 -11.13 -12.25
N ALA A 41 -48.94 -10.90 -13.23
CA ALA A 41 -47.59 -11.44 -13.20
C ALA A 41 -46.59 -10.36 -12.74
N ALA A 42 -46.03 -10.53 -11.55
CA ALA A 42 -44.89 -9.72 -11.13
C ALA A 42 -43.64 -10.18 -11.88
N VAL A 43 -43.04 -9.31 -12.69
CA VAL A 43 -41.73 -9.60 -13.28
C VAL A 43 -40.67 -9.25 -12.24
N VAL A 44 -39.95 -10.28 -11.79
CA VAL A 44 -38.78 -10.15 -10.92
C VAL A 44 -37.59 -9.88 -11.82
N THR A 45 -36.98 -8.69 -11.71
CA THR A 45 -35.72 -8.42 -12.40
C THR A 45 -34.57 -9.16 -11.70
N THR A 46 -33.49 -9.44 -12.42
CA THR A 46 -32.24 -9.89 -11.79
C THR A 46 -31.87 -8.94 -10.65
N PRO A 47 -31.61 -9.45 -9.43
CA PRO A 47 -31.18 -8.60 -8.33
C PRO A 47 -29.94 -7.80 -8.72
N VAL A 48 -29.95 -6.51 -8.43
CA VAL A 48 -28.75 -5.67 -8.52
C VAL A 48 -28.09 -5.68 -7.16
N GLU A 49 -26.88 -6.22 -7.11
CA GLU A 49 -26.04 -6.16 -5.93
C GLU A 49 -25.24 -4.85 -5.93
N PHE A 50 -25.18 -4.18 -4.79
CA PHE A 50 -24.31 -3.04 -4.60
C PHE A 50 -23.75 -3.01 -3.18
N THR A 51 -22.53 -2.50 -3.03
CA THR A 51 -21.83 -2.42 -1.75
C THR A 51 -21.83 -0.98 -1.27
N VAL A 52 -22.17 -0.78 0.01
CA VAL A 52 -21.91 0.48 0.69
C VAL A 52 -20.66 0.28 1.53
N ASP A 53 -19.66 1.12 1.28
CA ASP A 53 -18.48 1.26 2.12
C ASP A 53 -18.47 2.68 2.69
N SER A 54 -18.68 2.79 3.99
CA SER A 54 -18.66 4.04 4.74
C SER A 54 -17.31 4.31 5.40
N THR A 55 -16.30 3.47 5.13
CA THR A 55 -14.94 3.74 5.56
C THR A 55 -14.35 4.90 4.76
N THR A 56 -13.68 5.80 5.47
CA THR A 56 -12.95 6.87 4.81
C THR A 56 -11.71 6.27 4.13
N PRO A 57 -11.43 6.59 2.86
CA PRO A 57 -10.24 6.10 2.19
C PRO A 57 -8.97 6.52 2.92
N LEU A 58 -8.11 5.54 3.22
CA LEU A 58 -6.83 5.74 3.88
C LEU A 58 -5.71 5.69 2.84
N SER A 59 -4.67 6.50 3.03
CA SER A 59 -3.45 6.46 2.25
C SER A 59 -2.26 6.22 3.18
N ALA A 60 -1.34 5.35 2.74
CA ALA A 60 -0.08 5.14 3.42
C ALA A 60 1.07 5.12 2.42
N THR A 61 2.22 5.64 2.83
CA THR A 61 3.50 5.53 2.12
C THR A 61 4.55 4.96 3.05
N VAL A 62 5.49 4.19 2.50
CA VAL A 62 6.52 3.47 3.26
C VAL A 62 7.87 3.80 2.65
N LYS A 63 8.83 4.24 3.47
CA LYS A 63 10.20 4.55 3.02
C LYS A 63 11.27 4.15 4.05
N PRO A 64 12.35 3.46 3.65
CA PRO A 64 12.50 2.82 2.34
C PRO A 64 11.47 1.70 2.15
N ASP A 65 11.16 1.37 0.90
CA ASP A 65 10.27 0.27 0.50
C ASP A 65 11.05 -1.02 0.17
N THR A 66 12.38 -0.97 0.26
CA THR A 66 13.30 -2.11 0.15
C THR A 66 14.30 -2.10 1.30
N VAL A 67 14.61 -3.27 1.88
CA VAL A 67 15.58 -3.45 2.97
C VAL A 67 16.41 -4.73 2.78
N ASP A 68 17.58 -4.79 3.40
CA ASP A 68 18.50 -5.93 3.27
C ASP A 68 18.34 -6.96 4.40
N VAL A 69 18.47 -8.24 4.06
CA VAL A 69 18.63 -9.33 5.04
C VAL A 69 19.81 -9.05 5.97
N GLY A 70 19.64 -9.37 7.25
CA GLY A 70 20.71 -9.28 8.25
C GLY A 70 20.99 -7.87 8.78
N THR A 71 20.34 -6.84 8.22
CA THR A 71 20.46 -5.45 8.70
C THR A 71 19.23 -5.03 9.50
N THR A 72 19.41 -4.13 10.47
CA THR A 72 18.28 -3.49 11.14
C THR A 72 18.01 -2.13 10.51
N THR A 73 17.00 -2.06 9.65
CA THR A 73 16.65 -0.87 8.89
C THR A 73 15.40 -0.19 9.45
N PRO A 74 15.44 1.12 9.79
CA PRO A 74 14.26 1.86 10.16
C PRO A 74 13.44 2.25 8.92
N VAL A 75 12.19 1.82 8.89
CA VAL A 75 11.21 2.14 7.85
C VAL A 75 10.19 3.14 8.41
N THR A 76 10.02 4.25 7.71
CA THR A 76 9.04 5.29 8.05
C THR A 76 7.75 5.04 7.27
N VAL A 77 6.65 4.90 7.99
CA VAL A 77 5.30 4.85 7.44
C VAL A 77 4.65 6.20 7.66
N THR A 78 4.16 6.83 6.59
CA THR A 78 3.37 8.06 6.66
C THR A 78 1.92 7.76 6.28
N VAL A 79 0.98 8.13 7.12
CA VAL A 79 -0.44 7.82 7.02
C VAL A 79 -1.26 9.10 6.93
N THR A 80 -2.04 9.24 5.86
CA THR A 80 -2.89 10.40 5.59
C THR A 80 -4.27 9.97 5.07
N GLU A 81 -5.23 10.87 5.11
CA GLU A 81 -6.48 10.68 4.36
C GLU A 81 -6.16 10.61 2.86
N ALA A 82 -6.83 9.74 2.09
CA ALA A 82 -6.53 9.61 0.68
C ALA A 82 -6.84 10.92 -0.08
N GLY A 83 -5.91 11.35 -0.93
CA GLY A 83 -6.02 12.63 -1.66
C GLY A 83 -5.74 13.87 -0.80
N SER A 84 -5.31 13.70 0.45
CA SER A 84 -5.03 14.79 1.39
C SER A 84 -3.64 14.64 2.02
N THR A 85 -3.12 15.75 2.56
CA THR A 85 -1.92 15.77 3.39
C THR A 85 -2.23 15.71 4.89
N GLN A 86 -3.51 15.67 5.26
CA GLN A 86 -3.95 15.59 6.65
C GLN A 86 -3.55 14.25 7.27
N PRO A 87 -2.84 14.25 8.42
CA PRO A 87 -2.47 13.03 9.11
C PRO A 87 -3.69 12.37 9.74
N VAL A 88 -3.75 11.03 9.69
CA VAL A 88 -4.86 10.29 10.30
C VAL A 88 -4.56 10.00 11.78
N PRO A 89 -5.37 10.52 12.72
CA PRO A 89 -5.16 10.30 14.14
C PRO A 89 -5.46 8.86 14.54
N ASN A 90 -4.77 8.36 15.57
CA ASN A 90 -4.96 7.01 16.13
C ASN A 90 -4.77 5.87 15.11
N ALA A 91 -4.10 6.13 14.00
CA ALA A 91 -3.69 5.08 13.09
C ALA A 91 -2.63 4.19 13.75
N THR A 92 -2.57 2.94 13.33
CA THR A 92 -1.60 1.95 13.79
C THR A 92 -1.00 1.23 12.60
N VAL A 93 0.28 0.90 12.71
CA VAL A 93 0.98 0.04 11.75
C VAL A 93 1.28 -1.29 12.45
N THR A 94 0.79 -2.39 11.89
CA THR A 94 1.02 -3.74 12.41
C THR A 94 1.92 -4.49 11.45
N ARG A 95 3.07 -4.94 11.95
CA ARG A 95 3.96 -5.86 11.22
C ARG A 95 3.40 -7.28 11.38
N ILE A 96 3.04 -7.93 10.28
CA ILE A 96 2.22 -9.16 10.32
C ILE A 96 3.01 -10.40 10.77
N ASP A 97 4.26 -10.52 10.33
CA ASP A 97 5.15 -11.63 10.68
C ASP A 97 5.49 -11.68 12.18
N THR A 98 5.61 -10.53 12.85
CA THR A 98 5.91 -10.45 14.30
C THR A 98 4.71 -10.03 15.14
N VAL A 99 3.56 -9.78 14.52
CA VAL A 99 2.32 -9.27 15.16
C VAL A 99 2.60 -8.06 16.06
N THR A 100 3.50 -7.18 15.62
CA THR A 100 3.92 -6.01 16.40
C THR A 100 3.17 -4.78 15.91
N THR A 101 2.39 -4.16 16.80
CA THR A 101 1.64 -2.94 16.48
C THR A 101 2.36 -1.70 16.99
N ILE A 102 2.51 -0.72 16.12
CA ILE A 102 3.24 0.53 16.37
C ILE A 102 2.26 1.69 16.15
N PRO A 103 2.09 2.58 17.16
CA PRO A 103 1.20 3.72 17.02
C PRO A 103 1.78 4.74 16.04
N VAL A 104 0.91 5.31 15.21
CA VAL A 104 1.22 6.47 14.37
C VAL A 104 1.12 7.72 15.25
N ASN A 105 2.15 8.56 15.20
CA ASN A 105 2.21 9.79 15.99
C ASN A 105 1.27 10.88 15.44
N SER A 106 1.17 12.01 16.16
CA SER A 106 0.31 13.15 15.78
C SER A 106 0.64 13.79 14.43
N SER A 107 1.83 13.55 13.88
CA SER A 107 2.22 13.98 12.53
C SER A 107 1.88 12.97 11.42
N GLY A 108 1.14 11.90 11.74
CA GLY A 108 0.82 10.85 10.78
C GLY A 108 2.00 9.93 10.47
N ARG A 109 3.00 9.81 11.37
CA ARG A 109 4.21 9.00 11.13
C ARG A 109 4.40 7.88 12.16
N ALA A 110 4.80 6.72 11.69
CA ALA A 110 5.28 5.60 12.50
C ALA A 110 6.66 5.15 11.98
N VAL A 111 7.54 4.71 12.89
CA VAL A 111 8.84 4.12 12.53
C VAL A 111 8.84 2.66 12.93
N VAL A 112 8.96 1.78 11.93
CA VAL A 112 9.04 0.32 12.07
C VAL A 112 10.49 -0.10 11.89
N ARG A 113 11.08 -0.84 12.83
CA ARG A 113 12.43 -1.40 12.67
C ARG A 113 12.31 -2.81 12.11
N LEU A 114 12.87 -3.02 10.92
CA LEU A 114 12.89 -4.31 10.26
C LEU A 114 14.28 -4.92 10.38
N SER A 115 14.33 -6.19 10.80
CA SER A 115 15.54 -6.99 10.91
C SER A 115 15.30 -8.37 10.30
N PRO A 116 15.07 -8.46 8.97
CA PRO A 116 14.70 -9.70 8.34
C PRO A 116 15.90 -10.66 8.22
N THR A 117 15.65 -11.96 8.34
CA THR A 117 16.67 -13.02 8.26
C THR A 117 16.67 -13.77 6.93
N GLU A 118 15.66 -13.55 6.09
CA GLU A 118 15.45 -14.21 4.81
C GLU A 118 14.90 -13.21 3.78
N THR A 119 15.12 -13.48 2.50
CA THR A 119 14.58 -12.66 1.40
C THR A 119 13.08 -12.85 1.26
N GLY A 120 12.41 -11.88 0.62
CA GLY A 120 10.97 -11.93 0.40
C GLY A 120 10.29 -10.58 0.62
N SER A 121 9.25 -10.56 1.44
CA SER A 121 8.45 -9.37 1.70
C SER A 121 7.99 -9.32 3.15
N VAL A 122 8.10 -8.16 3.79
CA VAL A 122 7.46 -7.86 5.07
C VAL A 122 6.17 -7.10 4.82
N THR A 123 5.07 -7.66 5.28
CA THR A 123 3.74 -7.04 5.18
C THR A 123 3.44 -6.18 6.40
N LEU A 124 2.98 -4.96 6.14
CA LEU A 124 2.52 -3.98 7.10
C LEU A 124 1.04 -3.72 6.86
N ASP A 125 0.22 -3.94 7.88
CA ASP A 125 -1.18 -3.54 7.90
C ASP A 125 -1.30 -2.17 8.56
N ILE A 126 -1.94 -1.24 7.88
CA ILE A 126 -2.21 0.11 8.38
C ILE A 126 -3.71 0.24 8.59
N THR A 127 -4.10 0.48 9.83
CA THR A 127 -5.51 0.60 10.24
C THR A 127 -5.74 1.88 11.01
N ALA A 128 -6.93 2.46 10.86
CA ALA A 128 -7.42 3.54 11.71
C ALA A 128 -8.94 3.40 11.90
N PRO A 129 -9.50 3.77 13.08
CA PRO A 129 -10.94 3.68 13.31
C PRO A 129 -11.74 4.52 12.29
N GLY A 130 -12.68 3.89 11.59
CA GLY A 130 -13.50 4.57 10.56
C GLY A 130 -12.84 4.71 9.19
N TYR A 131 -11.67 4.09 9.00
CA TYR A 131 -10.93 4.07 7.74
C TYR A 131 -10.78 2.66 7.19
N GLY A 132 -10.60 2.55 5.88
CA GLY A 132 -10.29 1.28 5.22
C GLY A 132 -8.90 0.77 5.59
N LEU A 133 -8.70 -0.55 5.56
CA LEU A 133 -7.40 -1.18 5.72
C LEU A 133 -6.50 -0.85 4.53
N VAL A 134 -5.25 -0.50 4.80
CA VAL A 134 -4.20 -0.38 3.76
C VAL A 134 -3.10 -1.38 4.05
N ILE A 135 -2.76 -2.19 3.06
CA ILE A 135 -1.68 -3.16 3.13
C ILE A 135 -0.47 -2.60 2.37
N LYS A 136 0.71 -2.67 2.97
CA LYS A 136 1.98 -2.30 2.33
C LYS A 136 2.99 -3.42 2.48
N ASN A 137 3.80 -3.59 1.46
CA ASN A 137 4.88 -4.56 1.44
C ASN A 137 6.21 -3.81 1.39
N VAL A 138 7.15 -4.25 2.21
CA VAL A 138 8.56 -3.86 2.12
C VAL A 138 9.32 -5.04 1.56
N THR A 139 9.97 -4.84 0.42
CA THR A 139 10.76 -5.88 -0.25
C THR A 139 12.00 -6.16 0.59
N VAL A 140 12.30 -7.43 0.82
CA VAL A 140 13.52 -7.88 1.48
C VAL A 140 14.40 -8.56 0.45
N VAL A 141 15.59 -8.01 0.24
CA VAL A 141 16.59 -8.56 -0.68
C VAL A 141 17.74 -9.15 0.11
N SER A 142 18.41 -10.16 -0.46
CA SER A 142 19.61 -10.72 0.15
C SER A 142 20.63 -9.60 0.22
N GLY A 143 21.08 -9.30 1.43
CA GLY A 143 22.18 -8.37 1.66
C GLY A 143 23.52 -8.97 1.24
N ASP A 144 23.64 -9.48 0.01
CA ASP A 144 24.92 -9.29 -0.68
C ASP A 144 25.04 -7.77 -0.68
N SER A 145 25.95 -7.25 0.15
CA SER A 145 26.07 -5.82 0.42
C SER A 145 25.94 -5.12 -0.92
N ALA A 146 25.22 -4.01 -1.04
CA ALA A 146 25.01 -3.38 -2.36
C ALA A 146 26.30 -3.31 -3.19
N VAL A 147 27.47 -3.24 -2.52
CA VAL A 147 28.85 -3.42 -3.00
C VAL A 147 29.32 -4.84 -3.39
N ASP A 148 29.01 -5.92 -2.67
CA ASP A 148 29.57 -7.28 -2.88
C ASP A 148 29.22 -7.84 -4.26
N ARG A 149 28.04 -7.54 -4.80
CA ARG A 149 27.68 -7.89 -6.19
C ARG A 149 28.60 -7.24 -7.24
N PHE A 150 29.29 -6.17 -6.86
CA PHE A 150 30.30 -5.51 -7.70
C PHE A 150 31.70 -6.08 -7.45
N ASP A 151 31.96 -6.77 -6.34
CA ASP A 151 33.22 -7.43 -5.99
C ASP A 151 33.23 -8.89 -6.46
N SER A 152 33.21 -9.10 -7.78
CA SER A 152 33.05 -10.44 -8.35
C SER A 152 34.19 -11.42 -8.04
N ASP A 153 35.36 -10.92 -7.67
CA ASP A 153 36.55 -11.71 -7.30
C ASP A 153 36.78 -11.77 -5.78
N ASN A 154 35.91 -11.14 -4.99
CA ASN A 154 35.93 -11.11 -3.52
C ASN A 154 37.28 -10.65 -2.94
N ASN A 155 37.94 -9.71 -3.64
CA ASN A 155 39.21 -9.11 -3.23
C ASN A 155 39.01 -7.69 -2.69
N GLY A 156 37.77 -7.29 -2.43
CA GLY A 156 37.34 -5.96 -2.05
C GLY A 156 37.16 -5.04 -3.25
N ILE A 157 36.30 -4.03 -3.10
CA ILE A 157 35.94 -3.06 -4.15
C ILE A 157 37.12 -2.31 -4.74
N GLY A 158 37.48 -2.67 -5.96
CA GLY A 158 38.51 -2.04 -6.77
C GLY A 158 37.98 -0.87 -7.60
N ARG A 159 38.92 -0.28 -8.35
CA ARG A 159 38.62 0.77 -9.32
C ARG A 159 37.66 0.28 -10.41
N ASP A 160 37.86 -0.94 -10.88
CA ASP A 160 37.07 -1.50 -11.99
C ASP A 160 35.64 -1.78 -11.55
N ASP A 161 35.42 -2.26 -10.33
CA ASP A 161 34.09 -2.46 -9.74
C ASP A 161 33.32 -1.13 -9.63
N THR A 162 34.03 -0.06 -9.24
CA THR A 162 33.48 1.29 -9.18
C THR A 162 33.11 1.83 -10.56
N ILE A 163 33.96 1.62 -11.57
CA ILE A 163 33.68 2.02 -12.96
C ILE A 163 32.47 1.23 -13.48
N ASN A 164 32.44 -0.08 -13.26
CA ASN A 164 31.35 -0.95 -13.68
C ASN A 164 30.02 -0.50 -13.06
N ALA A 165 30.01 -0.12 -11.77
CA ALA A 165 28.82 0.41 -11.12
C ALA A 165 28.32 1.73 -11.75
N ILE A 166 29.23 2.66 -12.05
CA ILE A 166 28.87 3.94 -12.70
C ILE A 166 28.37 3.72 -14.13
N VAL A 167 29.02 2.84 -14.88
CA VAL A 167 28.63 2.51 -16.26
C VAL A 167 27.29 1.79 -16.28
N ALA A 168 27.06 0.85 -15.38
CA ALA A 168 25.79 0.14 -15.27
C ALA A 168 24.65 1.10 -14.89
N TYR A 169 24.86 2.02 -13.95
CA TYR A 169 23.89 3.07 -13.61
C TYR A 169 23.55 3.96 -14.81
N ASN A 170 24.56 4.47 -15.52
CA ASN A 170 24.33 5.39 -16.64
C ASN A 170 23.69 4.73 -17.87
N ASN A 171 23.78 3.41 -17.97
CA ASN A 171 23.22 2.63 -19.09
C ASN A 171 21.96 1.86 -18.70
N ASP A 172 21.38 2.10 -17.52
CA ASP A 172 20.23 1.35 -16.97
C ASP A 172 20.45 -0.18 -17.04
N SER A 173 21.67 -0.63 -16.74
CA SER A 173 22.10 -2.02 -16.82
C SER A 173 22.13 -2.70 -15.45
N GLU A 174 22.41 -4.00 -15.46
CA GLU A 174 22.38 -4.86 -14.29
C GLU A 174 23.77 -5.38 -13.94
N ILE A 175 24.05 -5.50 -12.64
CA ILE A 175 25.21 -6.22 -12.11
C ILE A 175 24.71 -7.22 -11.08
N GLY A 176 25.15 -8.48 -11.22
CA GLY A 176 24.63 -9.59 -10.43
C GLY A 176 23.14 -9.91 -10.70
N GLY A 177 22.61 -9.56 -11.89
CA GLY A 177 21.19 -9.77 -12.24
C GLY A 177 20.23 -8.78 -11.60
N HIS A 178 20.75 -7.66 -11.11
CA HIS A 178 19.97 -6.61 -10.45
C HIS A 178 20.32 -5.24 -11.05
N PRO A 179 19.32 -4.37 -11.31
CA PRO A 179 19.56 -3.01 -11.75
C PRO A 179 20.52 -2.27 -10.82
N VAL A 180 21.33 -1.39 -11.40
CA VAL A 180 22.21 -0.51 -10.64
C VAL A 180 21.57 0.85 -10.55
N ASP A 181 20.97 1.16 -9.40
CA ASP A 181 20.46 2.49 -9.11
C ASP A 181 21.56 3.44 -8.59
N ARG A 182 21.18 4.70 -8.37
CA ARG A 182 22.08 5.76 -7.90
C ARG A 182 22.68 5.44 -6.53
N ASP A 183 21.91 4.87 -5.63
CA ASP A 183 22.35 4.64 -4.25
C ASP A 183 23.36 3.49 -4.18
N ALA A 184 23.15 2.44 -4.99
CA ALA A 184 24.11 1.37 -5.18
C ALA A 184 25.42 1.88 -5.80
N ALA A 185 25.35 2.67 -6.88
CA ALA A 185 26.56 3.24 -7.49
C ALA A 185 27.35 4.12 -6.50
N VAL A 186 26.65 4.91 -5.68
CA VAL A 186 27.27 5.74 -4.64
C VAL A 186 27.88 4.89 -3.52
N ALA A 187 27.27 3.77 -3.15
CA ALA A 187 27.82 2.85 -2.14
C ALA A 187 29.16 2.26 -2.57
N VAL A 188 29.28 1.86 -3.84
CA VAL A 188 30.55 1.35 -4.42
C VAL A 188 31.63 2.42 -4.43
N ILE A 189 31.30 3.66 -4.83
CA ILE A 189 32.24 4.78 -4.82
C ILE A 189 32.77 5.06 -3.39
N LYS A 190 31.90 4.98 -2.38
CA LYS A 190 32.30 5.15 -0.97
C LYS A 190 33.23 4.03 -0.53
N ALA A 191 32.88 2.78 -0.81
CA ALA A 191 33.69 1.62 -0.44
C ALA A 191 35.08 1.64 -1.09
N TYR A 192 35.20 2.09 -2.35
CA TYR A 192 36.50 2.30 -3.00
C TYR A 192 37.32 3.42 -2.33
N LYS A 193 36.67 4.51 -1.95
CA LYS A 193 37.34 5.67 -1.33
C LYS A 193 37.86 5.38 0.08
N ASP A 194 37.21 4.49 0.82
CA ASP A 194 37.56 4.16 2.20
C ASP A 194 38.66 3.07 2.32
N ARG A 195 39.29 2.66 1.20
CA ARG A 195 40.50 1.81 1.14
C ARG A 195 41.78 2.64 1.16
#